data_AF-A0A6J1FCW1-F1
#
_entry.id   AF-A0A6J1FCW1-F1
#
_cell.length_a   1.000
_cell.length_b   1.000
_cell.length_c   1.000
_cell.angle_alpha   90.00
_cell.angle_beta   90.00
_cell.angle_gamma   90.00
#
_symmetry.space_group_name_H-M   'P 1'
#
loop_
_entity.id
_entity.type
_entity.pdbx_description
1 polymer ?
#
loop_
_entity_poly.entity_id
_entity_poly.type
_entity_poly.pdbx_seq_one_letter_code
_entity_poly.pdbx_strand_id
1 'polypeptide(L)'
;MAEDKYNLKNPAVKRILREVKEMQANPSDDFMSLPLEDNIFEWQFAIRGPGDSEFEGGIYHGRIQLPSEYPFKPPSFMLLTPNGRFETQTKICLSISNHHPEHWQPSWSVRTALVALIAFMPTNPNGALGSLDYKKEERRVLAIKSREAAPKFGTPERQKLIDEIHEYLLSKAPPAPQPSSPDDSEEKPANKEADVEVTSEPTEPAATGEEQQNPPGSDRIVEEAIPEETSINTNLQQAAAREAPSDRPAVQLRTETRVNKPADDRLFTWAAVGLTLAIVVLLLKKFIKASAHGSVFMDES
;
A
#
# COMPACT_ATOMS: atom_id res chain seq x y z
N MET A 1 24.20 -29.18 -7.75
CA MET A 1 22.95 -28.88 -8.49
C MET A 1 22.16 -27.80 -7.75
N ALA A 2 21.04 -27.30 -8.29
CA ALA A 2 20.26 -26.22 -7.65
C ALA A 2 19.68 -26.62 -6.26
N GLU A 3 19.58 -27.92 -6.00
CA GLU A 3 19.09 -28.51 -4.75
C GLU A 3 20.05 -28.28 -3.56
N ASP A 4 21.35 -28.11 -3.82
CA ASP A 4 22.36 -27.87 -2.78
C ASP A 4 22.31 -26.44 -2.21
N LYS A 5 21.77 -25.48 -2.97
CA LYS A 5 21.74 -24.05 -2.62
C LYS A 5 20.55 -23.67 -1.74
N TYR A 6 19.47 -24.45 -1.73
CA TYR A 6 18.19 -24.05 -1.13
C TYR A 6 17.59 -25.16 -0.26
N ASN A 7 17.08 -24.80 0.92
CA ASN A 7 16.39 -25.75 1.80
C ASN A 7 15.02 -26.15 1.24
N LEU A 8 14.99 -27.14 0.34
CA LEU A 8 13.78 -27.68 -0.29
C LEU A 8 12.81 -28.35 0.70
N LYS A 9 13.12 -28.47 2.00
CA LYS A 9 12.15 -28.90 3.02
C LYS A 9 11.23 -27.77 3.45
N ASN A 10 11.62 -26.50 3.27
CA ASN A 10 10.77 -25.35 3.57
C ASN A 10 9.68 -25.17 2.47
N PRO A 11 8.37 -25.15 2.81
CA PRO A 11 7.30 -24.96 1.83
C PRO A 11 7.35 -23.59 1.12
N ALA A 12 7.83 -22.53 1.78
CA ALA A 12 8.02 -21.22 1.17
C ALA A 12 9.08 -21.29 0.05
N VAL A 13 10.20 -21.96 0.30
CA VAL A 13 11.26 -22.19 -0.70
C VAL A 13 10.72 -22.98 -1.90
N LYS A 14 9.95 -24.05 -1.66
CA LYS A 14 9.27 -24.79 -2.74
C LYS A 14 8.31 -23.91 -3.55
N ARG A 15 7.56 -23.03 -2.88
CA ARG A 15 6.60 -22.11 -3.52
C ARG A 15 7.33 -21.08 -4.40
N ILE A 16 8.33 -20.40 -3.84
CA ILE A 16 9.17 -19.39 -4.49
C ILE A 16 9.84 -19.98 -5.75
N LEU A 17 10.53 -21.12 -5.63
CA LEU A 17 11.22 -21.76 -6.75
C LEU A 17 10.27 -22.30 -7.84
N ARG A 18 8.98 -22.50 -7.52
CA ARG A 18 7.94 -22.81 -8.53
C ARG A 18 7.49 -21.57 -9.29
N GLU A 19 7.27 -20.45 -8.59
CA GLU A 19 6.86 -19.19 -9.22
C GLU A 19 7.96 -18.59 -10.10
N VAL A 20 9.24 -18.68 -9.69
CA VAL A 20 10.36 -18.28 -10.54
C VAL A 20 10.32 -19.00 -11.90
N LYS A 21 10.09 -20.33 -11.88
CA LYS A 21 9.95 -21.14 -13.11
C LYS A 21 8.69 -20.78 -13.91
N GLU A 22 7.58 -20.49 -13.24
CA GLU A 22 6.32 -20.09 -13.86
C GLU A 22 6.44 -18.73 -14.58
N MET A 23 7.15 -17.77 -14.00
CA MET A 23 7.47 -16.48 -14.63
C MET A 23 8.46 -16.63 -15.79
N GLN A 24 9.51 -17.43 -15.63
CA GLN A 24 10.48 -17.69 -16.70
C GLN A 24 9.86 -18.41 -17.91
N ALA A 25 8.90 -19.32 -17.66
CA ALA A 25 8.18 -20.02 -18.73
C ALA A 25 7.11 -19.15 -19.43
N ASN A 26 6.52 -18.19 -18.71
CA ASN A 26 5.47 -17.31 -19.21
C ASN A 26 5.81 -15.84 -18.91
N PRO A 27 6.75 -15.22 -19.64
CA PRO A 27 7.09 -13.81 -19.49
C PRO A 27 5.87 -12.91 -19.78
N SER A 28 5.89 -11.68 -19.28
CA SER A 28 4.87 -10.65 -19.52
C SER A 28 5.49 -9.44 -20.21
N ASP A 29 4.71 -8.74 -21.03
CA ASP A 29 5.12 -7.49 -21.67
C ASP A 29 4.78 -6.26 -20.81
N ASP A 30 4.07 -6.46 -19.70
CA ASP A 30 3.63 -5.41 -18.76
C ASP A 30 4.48 -5.36 -17.49
N PHE A 31 5.17 -6.43 -17.12
CA PHE A 31 6.06 -6.47 -15.98
C PHE A 31 7.17 -7.51 -16.13
N MET A 32 8.28 -7.29 -15.43
CA MET A 32 9.32 -8.30 -15.20
C MET A 32 9.72 -8.29 -13.73
N SER A 33 10.05 -9.45 -13.18
CA SER A 33 10.58 -9.56 -11.82
C SER A 33 11.58 -10.72 -11.72
N LEU A 34 12.60 -10.54 -10.88
CA LEU A 34 13.68 -11.51 -10.66
C LEU A 34 13.98 -11.59 -9.14
N PRO A 35 14.11 -12.79 -8.56
CA PRO A 35 14.67 -12.96 -7.22
C PRO A 35 16.15 -12.57 -7.20
N LEU A 36 16.66 -12.07 -6.07
CA LEU A 36 18.10 -11.95 -5.89
C LEU A 36 18.75 -13.34 -5.81
N GLU A 37 19.97 -13.47 -6.33
CA GLU A 37 20.69 -14.75 -6.33
C GLU A 37 21.11 -15.21 -4.92
N ASP A 38 21.41 -14.28 -4.01
CA ASP A 38 21.78 -14.56 -2.62
C ASP A 38 20.54 -14.80 -1.74
N ASN A 39 19.46 -14.03 -1.98
CA ASN A 39 18.24 -14.07 -1.19
C ASN A 39 16.96 -14.15 -2.05
N ILE A 40 16.48 -15.38 -2.30
CA ILE A 40 15.24 -15.64 -3.04
C ILE A 40 13.95 -15.16 -2.34
N PHE A 41 14.02 -14.57 -1.13
CA PHE A 41 12.90 -13.90 -0.47
C PHE A 41 12.85 -12.39 -0.75
N GLU A 42 13.86 -11.80 -1.41
CA GLU A 42 13.79 -10.43 -1.94
C GLU A 42 13.89 -10.46 -3.47
N TRP A 43 12.96 -9.79 -4.14
CA TRP A 43 12.86 -9.77 -5.61
C TRP A 43 12.91 -8.33 -6.08
N GLN A 44 13.60 -8.06 -7.20
CA GLN A 44 13.45 -6.80 -7.92
C GLN A 44 12.31 -6.95 -8.94
N PHE A 45 11.60 -5.87 -9.24
CA PHE A 45 10.58 -5.86 -10.27
C PHE A 45 10.53 -4.51 -10.96
N ALA A 46 9.95 -4.48 -12.16
CA ALA A 46 9.35 -3.26 -12.69
C ALA A 46 8.00 -3.61 -13.33
N ILE A 47 7.11 -2.63 -13.33
CA ILE A 47 5.83 -2.66 -14.05
C ILE A 47 5.78 -1.51 -15.04
N ARG A 48 5.11 -1.70 -16.18
CA ARG A 48 4.67 -0.60 -17.02
C ARG A 48 3.47 0.09 -16.36
N GLY A 49 3.34 1.40 -16.59
CA GLY A 49 2.13 2.12 -16.22
C GLY A 49 0.94 1.65 -17.07
N PRO A 50 -0.28 1.54 -16.49
CA PRO A 50 -1.48 1.24 -17.25
C PRO A 50 -1.72 2.22 -18.40
N GLY A 51 -2.23 1.71 -19.52
CA GLY A 51 -2.80 2.56 -20.57
C GLY A 51 -4.03 3.33 -20.07
N ASP A 52 -4.41 4.38 -20.81
CA ASP A 52 -5.55 5.26 -20.50
C ASP A 52 -5.45 5.94 -19.12
N SER A 53 -4.22 6.09 -18.60
CA SER A 53 -3.95 6.62 -17.25
C SER A 53 -2.83 7.65 -17.24
N GLU A 54 -2.73 8.46 -16.18
CA GLU A 54 -1.63 9.41 -16.02
C GLU A 54 -0.25 8.77 -15.74
N PHE A 55 -0.17 7.42 -15.70
CA PHE A 55 1.05 6.64 -15.57
C PHE A 55 1.51 6.04 -16.91
N GLU A 56 0.72 6.19 -17.98
CA GLU A 56 0.96 5.53 -19.27
C GLU A 56 2.37 5.81 -19.82
N GLY A 57 2.97 4.77 -20.42
CA GLY A 57 4.31 4.84 -20.99
C GLY A 57 5.45 4.75 -19.98
N GLY A 58 5.18 4.92 -18.68
CA GLY A 58 6.18 4.82 -17.61
C GLY A 58 6.64 3.39 -17.28
N ILE A 59 7.82 3.29 -16.65
CA ILE A 59 8.47 2.06 -16.19
C ILE A 59 8.81 2.22 -14.70
N TYR A 60 8.01 1.58 -13.85
CA TYR A 60 8.03 1.74 -12.40
C TYR A 60 8.74 0.58 -11.73
N HIS A 61 10.02 0.77 -11.42
CA HIS A 61 10.84 -0.17 -10.66
C HIS A 61 10.43 -0.20 -9.19
N GLY A 62 10.62 -1.37 -8.58
CA GLY A 62 10.36 -1.62 -7.18
C GLY A 62 11.02 -2.89 -6.68
N ARG A 63 10.74 -3.22 -5.41
CA ARG A 63 11.15 -4.48 -4.79
C ARG A 63 10.01 -5.15 -4.02
N ILE A 64 10.06 -6.48 -4.01
CA ILE A 64 9.16 -7.34 -3.23
C ILE A 64 9.96 -7.97 -2.10
N GLN A 65 9.41 -7.97 -0.89
CA GLN A 65 9.91 -8.75 0.23
C GLN A 65 8.88 -9.82 0.59
N LEU A 66 9.28 -11.09 0.49
CA LEU A 66 8.48 -12.25 0.84
C LEU A 66 8.76 -12.64 2.31
N PRO A 67 7.74 -12.80 3.17
CA PRO A 67 7.95 -13.30 4.53
C PRO A 67 8.39 -14.78 4.53
N SER A 68 8.97 -15.25 5.64
CA SER A 68 9.39 -16.65 5.76
C SER A 68 8.21 -17.63 5.75
N GLU A 69 7.01 -17.15 6.10
CA GLU A 69 5.74 -17.89 6.03
C GLU A 69 4.99 -17.72 4.69
N TYR A 70 5.60 -17.11 3.66
CA TYR A 70 5.00 -17.03 2.32
C TYR A 70 4.66 -18.44 1.78
N PRO A 71 3.46 -18.70 1.22
CA PRO A 71 2.41 -17.76 0.83
C PRO A 71 1.30 -17.57 1.88
N PHE A 72 1.44 -18.07 3.11
CA PHE A 72 0.42 -17.90 4.16
C PHE A 72 0.37 -16.48 4.73
N LYS A 73 1.46 -15.71 4.58
CA LYS A 73 1.48 -14.26 4.76
C LYS A 73 1.75 -13.54 3.43
N PRO A 74 1.14 -12.37 3.18
CA PRO A 74 1.35 -11.57 1.99
C PRO A 74 2.77 -11.01 1.84
N PRO A 75 3.18 -10.63 0.62
CA PRO A 75 4.39 -9.86 0.37
C PRO A 75 4.30 -8.41 0.90
N SER A 76 5.45 -7.75 1.01
CA SER A 76 5.56 -6.29 1.10
C SER A 76 6.14 -5.71 -0.20
N PHE A 77 5.53 -4.65 -0.73
CA PHE A 77 6.00 -3.93 -1.92
C PHE A 77 6.54 -2.56 -1.55
N MET A 78 7.57 -2.09 -2.27
CA MET A 78 8.10 -0.73 -2.25
C MET A 78 8.47 -0.34 -3.69
N LEU A 79 8.05 0.83 -4.17
CA LEU A 79 8.54 1.38 -5.44
C LEU A 79 9.87 2.12 -5.24
N LEU A 80 10.71 2.12 -6.26
CA LEU A 80 11.98 2.85 -6.36
C LEU A 80 11.87 4.02 -7.34
N THR A 81 11.06 3.89 -8.40
CA THR A 81 10.77 4.98 -9.35
C THR A 81 9.78 6.00 -8.74
N PRO A 82 10.12 7.31 -8.70
CA PRO A 82 9.18 8.37 -8.35
C PRO A 82 8.00 8.44 -9.33
N ASN A 83 6.78 8.49 -8.80
CA ASN A 83 5.56 8.23 -9.58
C ASN A 83 4.36 9.13 -9.20
N GLY A 84 4.44 9.91 -8.11
CA GLY A 84 3.36 10.82 -7.69
C GLY A 84 2.09 10.16 -7.13
N ARG A 85 2.13 8.85 -6.84
CA ARG A 85 1.02 8.06 -6.27
C ARG A 85 1.41 7.26 -5.02
N PHE A 86 2.66 6.81 -4.96
CA PHE A 86 3.29 6.11 -3.84
C PHE A 86 4.66 6.72 -3.57
N GLU A 87 4.97 6.94 -2.30
CA GLU A 87 6.28 7.38 -1.84
C GLU A 87 7.34 6.29 -2.07
N THR A 88 8.51 6.66 -2.60
CA THR A 88 9.59 5.73 -2.92
C THR A 88 10.22 5.16 -1.65
N GLN A 89 10.54 3.86 -1.67
CA GLN A 89 11.10 3.07 -0.55
C GLN A 89 10.17 2.88 0.66
N THR A 90 9.02 3.56 0.72
CA THR A 90 7.97 3.32 1.71
C THR A 90 7.17 2.06 1.36
N LYS A 91 6.73 1.30 2.38
CA LYS A 91 5.93 0.08 2.19
C LYS A 91 4.52 0.44 1.73
N ILE A 92 4.12 -0.10 0.59
CA ILE A 92 2.82 0.16 -0.04
C ILE A 92 1.70 -0.60 0.69
N CYS A 93 0.67 0.13 1.11
CA CYS A 93 -0.51 -0.38 1.79
C CYS A 93 -1.65 -0.63 0.78
N LEU A 94 -1.95 -1.90 0.50
CA LEU A 94 -3.01 -2.34 -0.41
C LEU A 94 -3.63 -3.65 0.13
N SER A 95 -4.81 -4.03 -0.35
CA SER A 95 -5.46 -5.32 -0.01
C SER A 95 -4.65 -6.56 -0.43
N ILE A 96 -3.62 -6.38 -1.26
CA ILE A 96 -2.68 -7.42 -1.70
C ILE A 96 -1.35 -7.44 -0.91
N SER A 97 -1.16 -6.55 0.07
CA SER A 97 0.10 -6.40 0.81
C SER A 97 -0.06 -6.67 2.32
N ASN A 98 1.06 -6.78 3.03
CA ASN A 98 1.11 -7.03 4.48
C ASN A 98 0.54 -5.90 5.37
N HIS A 99 -0.23 -4.96 4.83
CA HIS A 99 -1.11 -4.10 5.62
C HIS A 99 -2.51 -4.71 5.83
N HIS A 100 -2.94 -5.61 4.93
CA HIS A 100 -4.27 -6.24 4.92
C HIS A 100 -4.19 -7.77 4.78
N PRO A 101 -3.57 -8.48 5.75
CA PRO A 101 -3.43 -9.94 5.71
C PRO A 101 -4.77 -10.69 5.64
N GLU A 102 -5.88 -10.08 6.05
CA GLU A 102 -7.26 -10.60 5.95
C GLU A 102 -7.80 -10.67 4.51
N HIS A 103 -7.23 -9.90 3.59
CA HIS A 103 -7.62 -9.91 2.17
C HIS A 103 -6.70 -10.76 1.30
N TRP A 104 -5.48 -11.04 1.75
CA TRP A 104 -4.52 -11.89 1.06
C TRP A 104 -4.98 -13.36 0.98
N GLN A 105 -4.98 -13.94 -0.21
CA GLN A 105 -5.25 -15.36 -0.42
C GLN A 105 -3.94 -16.12 -0.71
N PRO A 106 -3.60 -17.19 0.04
CA PRO A 106 -2.39 -18.00 -0.22
C PRO A 106 -2.35 -18.71 -1.59
N SER A 107 -3.45 -18.67 -2.37
CA SER A 107 -3.48 -19.08 -3.77
C SER A 107 -2.81 -18.07 -4.71
N TRP A 108 -2.82 -16.77 -4.37
CA TRP A 108 -2.18 -15.70 -5.14
C TRP A 108 -0.65 -15.84 -5.16
N SER A 109 -0.06 -15.50 -6.30
CA SER A 109 1.38 -15.52 -6.60
C SER A 109 1.95 -14.11 -6.72
N VAL A 110 3.28 -14.01 -6.87
CA VAL A 110 3.95 -12.76 -7.26
C VAL A 110 3.36 -12.21 -8.56
N ARG A 111 3.09 -13.05 -9.56
CA ARG A 111 2.42 -12.64 -10.82
C ARG A 111 1.09 -11.93 -10.54
N THR A 112 0.18 -12.57 -9.81
CA THR A 112 -1.15 -11.98 -9.57
C THR A 112 -1.08 -10.71 -8.73
N ALA A 113 -0.10 -10.61 -7.82
CA ALA A 113 0.11 -9.40 -7.02
C ALA A 113 0.73 -8.25 -7.85
N LEU A 114 1.59 -8.53 -8.83
CA LEU A 114 2.09 -7.50 -9.77
C LEU A 114 0.99 -7.01 -10.71
N VAL A 115 0.15 -7.91 -11.25
CA VAL A 115 -1.04 -7.53 -12.05
C VAL A 115 -2.01 -6.68 -11.24
N ALA A 116 -2.24 -7.02 -9.96
CA ALA A 116 -3.06 -6.21 -9.08
C ALA A 116 -2.41 -4.85 -8.76
N LEU A 117 -1.09 -4.79 -8.55
CA LEU A 117 -0.37 -3.52 -8.35
C LEU A 117 -0.52 -2.57 -9.54
N ILE A 118 -0.42 -3.09 -10.78
CA ILE A 118 -0.71 -2.34 -12.02
C ILE A 118 -2.14 -1.77 -11.97
N ALA A 119 -3.14 -2.61 -11.67
CA ALA A 119 -4.53 -2.20 -11.57
C ALA A 119 -4.82 -1.20 -10.43
N PHE A 120 -3.98 -1.13 -9.39
CA PHE A 120 -4.09 -0.17 -8.30
C PHE A 120 -3.43 1.20 -8.57
N MET A 121 -2.50 1.31 -9.51
CA MET A 121 -1.84 2.60 -9.85
C MET A 121 -2.83 3.77 -10.10
N PRO A 122 -3.90 3.64 -10.92
CA PRO A 122 -4.82 4.73 -11.24
C PRO A 122 -5.92 4.96 -10.20
N THR A 123 -5.93 4.19 -9.10
CA THR A 123 -6.93 4.33 -8.04
C THR A 123 -6.61 5.47 -7.08
N ASN A 124 -7.63 6.15 -6.54
CA ASN A 124 -7.45 7.27 -5.63
C ASN A 124 -6.57 6.88 -4.41
N PRO A 125 -5.63 7.73 -3.95
CA PRO A 125 -4.81 7.46 -2.76
C PRO A 125 -5.59 7.28 -1.45
N ASN A 126 -6.79 7.86 -1.31
CA ASN A 126 -7.67 7.76 -0.15
C ASN A 126 -6.98 8.08 1.21
N GLY A 127 -5.90 8.87 1.20
CA GLY A 127 -5.10 9.18 2.39
C GLY A 127 -4.30 8.01 2.97
N ALA A 128 -4.12 6.90 2.23
CA ALA A 128 -3.40 5.73 2.72
C ALA A 128 -1.92 6.02 3.05
N LEU A 129 -1.36 5.31 4.04
CA LEU A 129 0.03 5.49 4.45
C LEU A 129 1.00 5.25 3.27
N GLY A 130 1.91 6.20 3.04
CA GLY A 130 2.86 6.17 1.92
C GLY A 130 2.24 6.50 0.56
N SER A 131 1.00 7.00 0.51
CA SER A 131 0.40 7.53 -0.71
C SER A 131 0.79 8.99 -0.98
N LEU A 132 0.76 9.39 -2.26
CA LEU A 132 1.01 10.75 -2.73
C LEU A 132 -0.14 11.16 -3.66
N ASP A 133 -0.53 12.43 -3.66
CA ASP A 133 -1.55 12.96 -4.56
C ASP A 133 -1.03 14.13 -5.43
N TYR A 134 -0.12 13.79 -6.35
CA TYR A 134 0.36 14.72 -7.37
C TYR A 134 -0.69 14.87 -8.48
N LYS A 135 -0.71 15.99 -9.18
CA LYS A 135 -1.61 16.21 -10.33
C LYS A 135 -1.31 15.21 -11.44
N LYS A 136 -2.30 14.93 -12.29
CA LYS A 136 -2.15 14.00 -13.42
C LYS A 136 -1.05 14.43 -14.38
N GLU A 137 -0.85 15.74 -14.53
CA GLU A 137 0.15 16.35 -15.39
C GLU A 137 1.57 16.07 -14.85
N GLU A 138 1.76 16.18 -13.54
CA GLU A 138 3.01 15.86 -12.85
C GLU A 138 3.29 14.35 -12.90
N ARG A 139 2.27 13.51 -12.70
CA ARG A 139 2.37 12.04 -12.85
C ARG A 139 2.79 11.63 -14.26
N ARG A 140 2.26 12.26 -15.33
CA ARG A 140 2.69 12.03 -16.73
C ARG A 140 4.14 12.44 -16.98
N VAL A 141 4.60 13.56 -16.41
CA VAL A 141 6.02 13.97 -16.50
C VAL A 141 6.93 12.93 -15.81
N LEU A 142 6.52 12.40 -14.66
CA LEU A 142 7.23 11.31 -13.99
C LEU A 142 7.19 9.99 -14.79
N ALA A 143 6.08 9.71 -15.49
CA ALA A 143 5.95 8.56 -16.38
C ALA A 143 6.99 8.62 -17.53
N ILE A 144 7.07 9.74 -18.25
CA ILE A 144 8.08 9.94 -19.31
C ILE A 144 9.49 9.81 -18.72
N LYS A 145 9.79 10.53 -17.63
CA LYS A 145 11.10 10.54 -16.98
C LYS A 145 11.55 9.15 -16.50
N SER A 146 10.62 8.30 -16.05
CA SER A 146 10.94 6.95 -15.56
C SER A 146 11.60 6.04 -16.60
N ARG A 147 11.53 6.40 -17.89
CA ARG A 147 12.17 5.66 -18.99
C ARG A 147 13.65 5.99 -19.16
N GLU A 148 14.09 7.19 -18.76
CA GLU A 148 15.43 7.75 -19.05
C GLU A 148 16.57 6.87 -18.52
N ALA A 149 16.41 6.33 -17.31
CA ALA A 149 17.35 5.43 -16.68
C ALA A 149 16.68 4.61 -15.56
N ALA A 150 17.14 3.38 -15.36
CA ALA A 150 16.77 2.58 -14.20
C ALA A 150 17.31 3.23 -12.90
N PRO A 151 16.57 3.19 -11.78
CA PRO A 151 17.00 3.79 -10.52
C PRO A 151 18.24 3.10 -9.96
N LYS A 152 19.10 3.85 -9.27
CA LYS A 152 20.32 3.29 -8.66
C LYS A 152 20.09 2.94 -7.19
N PHE A 153 20.15 1.65 -6.87
CA PHE A 153 19.72 1.11 -5.57
C PHE A 153 20.42 -0.21 -5.18
N GLY A 154 21.04 -0.22 -3.99
CA GLY A 154 21.61 -1.41 -3.36
C GLY A 154 23.00 -1.82 -3.87
N THR A 155 23.24 -3.12 -3.99
CA THR A 155 24.56 -3.69 -4.35
C THR A 155 24.72 -3.78 -5.88
N PRO A 156 25.95 -3.97 -6.41
CA PRO A 156 26.18 -4.11 -7.86
C PRO A 156 25.38 -5.25 -8.51
N GLU A 157 25.19 -6.36 -7.80
CA GLU A 157 24.45 -7.52 -8.26
C GLU A 157 22.96 -7.18 -8.38
N ARG A 158 22.39 -6.51 -7.38
CA ARG A 158 21.03 -5.99 -7.42
C ARG A 158 20.86 -4.96 -8.54
N GLN A 159 21.85 -4.08 -8.72
CA GLN A 159 21.81 -3.08 -9.78
C GLN A 159 21.78 -3.71 -11.16
N LYS A 160 22.54 -4.79 -11.37
CA LYS A 160 22.48 -5.57 -12.61
C LYS A 160 21.07 -6.11 -12.88
N LEU A 161 20.38 -6.64 -11.87
CA LEU A 161 18.99 -7.10 -12.02
C LEU A 161 18.03 -5.94 -12.33
N ILE A 162 18.21 -4.77 -11.70
CA ILE A 162 17.41 -3.57 -11.98
C ILE A 162 17.63 -3.09 -13.42
N ASP A 163 18.89 -3.03 -13.86
CA ASP A 163 19.25 -2.58 -15.22
C ASP A 163 18.75 -3.60 -16.28
N GLU A 164 18.86 -4.92 -16.03
CA GLU A 164 18.31 -5.98 -16.89
C GLU A 164 16.78 -5.91 -17.04
N ILE A 165 16.06 -5.69 -15.92
CA ILE A 165 14.61 -5.50 -15.89
C ILE A 165 14.18 -4.25 -16.67
N HIS A 166 14.99 -3.18 -16.63
CA HIS A 166 14.72 -1.93 -17.35
C HIS A 166 14.83 -2.11 -18.86
N GLU A 167 15.95 -2.68 -19.33
CA GLU A 167 16.17 -2.97 -20.76
C GLU A 167 15.09 -3.91 -21.33
N TYR A 168 14.69 -4.93 -20.55
CA TYR A 168 13.59 -5.80 -20.94
C TYR A 168 12.28 -5.01 -21.15
N LEU A 169 11.85 -4.19 -20.19
CA LEU A 169 10.61 -3.42 -20.34
C LEU A 169 10.71 -2.29 -21.37
N LEU A 170 11.88 -1.70 -21.58
CA LEU A 170 12.11 -0.80 -22.71
C LEU A 170 11.93 -1.52 -24.05
N SER A 171 12.37 -2.78 -24.18
CA SER A 171 12.18 -3.59 -25.38
C SER A 171 10.72 -4.00 -25.65
N LYS A 172 9.86 -3.96 -24.63
CA LYS A 172 8.42 -4.30 -24.73
C LYS A 172 7.49 -3.08 -24.74
N ALA A 173 7.96 -1.92 -24.27
CA ALA A 173 7.18 -0.70 -24.26
C ALA A 173 7.11 -0.07 -25.67
N PRO A 174 5.94 0.45 -26.09
CA PRO A 174 5.87 1.37 -27.23
C PRO A 174 6.83 2.56 -27.07
N PRO A 175 7.18 3.26 -28.18
CA PRO A 175 7.88 4.54 -28.11
C PRO A 175 7.20 5.49 -27.13
N ALA A 176 8.00 6.28 -26.40
CA ALA A 176 7.45 7.25 -25.46
C ALA A 176 6.55 8.26 -26.20
N PRO A 177 5.33 8.56 -25.71
CA PRO A 177 4.52 9.65 -26.22
C PRO A 177 5.37 10.93 -26.26
N GLN A 178 5.58 11.47 -27.46
CA GLN A 178 6.26 12.74 -27.59
C GLN A 178 5.36 13.84 -27.01
N PRO A 179 5.87 14.78 -26.22
CA PRO A 179 5.09 15.95 -25.85
C PRO A 179 4.81 16.77 -27.11
N SER A 180 3.57 16.69 -27.61
CA SER A 180 3.09 17.52 -28.71
C SER A 180 3.26 18.99 -28.33
N SER A 181 3.83 19.79 -29.23
CA SER A 181 3.93 21.24 -29.04
C SER A 181 2.53 21.86 -28.90
N PRO A 182 2.37 23.00 -28.19
CA PRO A 182 1.05 23.59 -27.95
C PRO A 182 0.34 24.13 -29.22
N ASP A 183 1.10 24.41 -30.28
CA ASP A 183 0.57 24.87 -31.57
C ASP A 183 0.29 23.68 -32.51
N ASP A 184 -0.92 23.13 -32.40
CA ASP A 184 -1.69 22.61 -33.54
C ASP A 184 -3.14 22.30 -33.09
N SER A 185 -3.94 23.36 -32.95
CA SER A 185 -5.37 23.28 -32.64
C SER A 185 -6.09 24.52 -33.18
N GLU A 186 -6.04 24.72 -34.50
CA GLU A 186 -6.87 25.74 -35.16
C GLU A 186 -8.37 25.43 -34.96
N GLU A 187 -9.06 26.30 -34.21
CA GLU A 187 -10.51 26.26 -34.11
C GLU A 187 -11.14 26.53 -35.49
N LYS A 188 -11.78 25.52 -36.07
CA LYS A 188 -12.52 25.69 -37.32
C LYS A 188 -13.83 26.43 -37.04
N PRO A 189 -14.04 27.64 -37.61
CA PRO A 189 -15.11 28.53 -37.15
C PRO A 189 -16.52 28.03 -37.53
N ALA A 190 -17.49 28.35 -36.68
CA ALA A 190 -18.89 28.05 -36.91
C ALA A 190 -19.54 29.06 -37.87
N ASN A 191 -20.09 28.59 -38.98
CA ASN A 191 -20.97 29.40 -39.83
C ASN A 191 -22.30 29.66 -39.12
N LYS A 192 -22.72 30.93 -39.09
CA LYS A 192 -24.11 31.33 -38.88
C LYS A 192 -24.71 31.78 -40.20
N GLU A 193 -25.86 31.25 -40.57
CA GLU A 193 -26.82 31.95 -41.43
C GLU A 193 -28.21 31.81 -40.81
N ALA A 194 -28.96 32.92 -40.82
CA ALA A 194 -30.41 32.95 -40.72
C ALA A 194 -30.96 33.10 -42.17
N ASP A 195 -32.25 33.08 -42.47
CA ASP A 195 -33.48 33.11 -41.67
C ASP A 195 -34.60 32.48 -42.51
N VAL A 196 -35.86 32.50 -42.03
CA VAL A 196 -37.12 32.72 -42.79
C VAL A 196 -38.31 32.06 -42.08
N GLU A 197 -39.25 32.91 -41.69
CA GLU A 197 -40.56 32.65 -41.10
C GLU A 197 -41.64 32.33 -42.17
N VAL A 198 -42.71 31.58 -41.83
CA VAL A 198 -44.11 31.92 -42.16
C VAL A 198 -45.10 31.07 -41.34
N THR A 199 -45.96 31.81 -40.66
CA THR A 199 -47.15 31.54 -39.83
C THR A 199 -48.25 30.63 -40.44
N SER A 200 -48.91 29.79 -39.63
CA SER A 200 -50.40 29.79 -39.46
C SER A 200 -50.96 28.71 -38.50
N GLU A 201 -51.65 29.16 -37.44
CA GLU A 201 -52.72 28.45 -36.71
C GLU A 201 -54.11 28.83 -37.31
N PRO A 202 -55.31 28.38 -36.81
CA PRO A 202 -55.64 27.58 -35.61
C PRO A 202 -56.65 26.41 -35.84
N THR A 203 -56.99 25.66 -34.78
CA THR A 203 -58.38 25.24 -34.43
C THR A 203 -58.45 24.69 -33.00
N GLU A 204 -59.41 25.19 -32.22
CA GLU A 204 -59.78 24.82 -30.83
C GLU A 204 -61.10 23.98 -30.83
N PRO A 205 -61.76 23.58 -29.70
CA PRO A 205 -61.47 23.83 -28.27
C PRO A 205 -61.62 22.63 -27.29
N ALA A 206 -61.25 22.90 -26.03
CA ALA A 206 -61.86 22.48 -24.75
C ALA A 206 -62.13 21.00 -24.37
N ALA A 207 -61.54 20.60 -23.23
CA ALA A 207 -62.31 20.15 -22.07
C ALA A 207 -61.59 20.50 -20.73
N THR A 208 -62.35 20.99 -19.76
CA THR A 208 -62.03 21.31 -18.35
C THR A 208 -61.42 20.14 -17.55
N GLY A 209 -60.67 20.31 -16.44
CA GLY A 209 -60.24 21.53 -15.73
C GLY A 209 -60.16 21.32 -14.19
N GLU A 210 -59.27 22.06 -13.48
CA GLU A 210 -59.28 22.35 -12.01
C GLU A 210 -59.11 21.16 -11.01
N GLU A 211 -58.51 21.23 -9.81
CA GLU A 211 -57.68 22.16 -8.98
C GLU A 211 -56.69 21.24 -8.18
N GLN A 212 -55.43 21.54 -7.79
CA GLN A 212 -54.71 22.72 -7.28
C GLN A 212 -54.77 22.95 -5.74
N GLN A 213 -53.66 22.68 -5.01
CA GLN A 213 -53.25 23.35 -3.74
C GLN A 213 -51.84 22.94 -3.22
N ASN A 214 -51.16 23.83 -2.47
CA ASN A 214 -49.81 23.74 -1.85
C ASN A 214 -49.77 24.61 -0.53
N PRO A 215 -48.67 24.73 0.25
CA PRO A 215 -48.02 23.76 1.15
C PRO A 215 -48.36 24.04 2.65
N PRO A 216 -47.72 24.90 3.51
CA PRO A 216 -46.32 25.36 3.73
C PRO A 216 -45.73 25.19 5.18
N GLY A 217 -44.39 25.10 5.33
CA GLY A 217 -43.63 25.37 6.58
C GLY A 217 -43.55 24.24 7.64
N SER A 218 -42.67 24.26 8.67
CA SER A 218 -41.52 25.14 9.02
C SER A 218 -40.54 24.41 10.00
N ASP A 219 -39.43 25.08 10.33
CA ASP A 219 -38.46 24.85 11.44
C ASP A 219 -37.42 23.71 11.22
N ARG A 220 -36.08 23.86 11.32
CA ARG A 220 -35.13 24.60 12.19
C ARG A 220 -35.05 23.99 13.62
N ILE A 221 -33.87 23.72 14.20
CA ILE A 221 -32.85 24.67 14.71
C ILE A 221 -31.51 23.90 15.02
N VAL A 222 -30.34 24.58 14.87
CA VAL A 222 -28.89 24.32 15.26
C VAL A 222 -28.35 22.89 15.51
N GLU A 223 -27.11 22.49 15.24
CA GLU A 223 -25.74 23.09 15.28
C GLU A 223 -25.14 23.25 16.70
N GLU A 224 -24.09 22.47 16.99
CA GLU A 224 -23.14 22.71 18.09
C GLU A 224 -21.74 22.15 17.70
N ALA A 225 -20.68 22.84 18.11
CA ALA A 225 -19.27 22.56 17.83
C ALA A 225 -18.41 23.16 18.96
N ILE A 226 -17.06 23.17 18.80
CA ILE A 226 -16.07 23.80 19.73
C ILE A 226 -15.85 22.94 21.01
N PRO A 227 -14.66 22.92 21.67
CA PRO A 227 -13.44 23.71 21.46
C PRO A 227 -12.16 22.95 21.05
N GLU A 228 -11.22 23.70 20.47
CA GLU A 228 -9.78 23.53 20.73
C GLU A 228 -9.43 24.17 22.08
N GLU A 229 -8.44 23.64 22.82
CA GLU A 229 -7.76 24.41 23.87
C GLU A 229 -6.29 24.65 23.55
N THR A 230 -5.79 25.80 23.99
CA THR A 230 -4.52 26.40 23.54
C THR A 230 -3.36 26.21 24.51
N SER A 231 -2.16 26.13 23.94
CA SER A 231 -0.92 26.74 24.45
C SER A 231 -0.42 26.41 25.86
N ILE A 232 0.64 25.61 25.93
CA ILE A 232 1.73 25.86 26.89
C ILE A 232 3.03 26.08 26.11
N ASN A 233 3.62 27.27 26.26
CA ASN A 233 4.97 27.56 25.77
C ASN A 233 6.00 27.04 26.77
N THR A 234 7.04 26.35 26.29
CA THR A 234 8.29 26.19 27.06
C THR A 234 9.47 26.46 26.13
N ASN A 235 9.90 27.71 26.09
CA ASN A 235 11.03 28.15 25.27
C ASN A 235 12.32 27.92 26.06
N LEU A 236 13.23 27.09 25.55
CA LEU A 236 14.56 26.92 26.13
C LEU A 236 15.60 26.65 25.03
N GLN A 237 16.07 27.73 24.43
CA GLN A 237 17.30 27.75 23.65
C GLN A 237 18.49 27.47 24.57
N GLN A 238 19.42 26.62 24.16
CA GLN A 238 20.79 27.10 23.91
C GLN A 238 21.60 26.09 23.10
N ALA A 239 22.43 26.62 22.20
CA ALA A 239 23.46 25.87 21.50
C ALA A 239 24.82 26.18 22.15
N ALA A 240 25.68 25.17 22.22
CA ALA A 240 27.11 25.35 22.46
C ALA A 240 27.89 24.36 21.59
N ALA A 241 28.69 24.90 20.69
CA ALA A 241 29.68 24.16 19.90
C ALA A 241 31.00 24.92 19.95
N ARG A 242 32.11 24.24 19.60
CA ARG A 242 33.52 24.57 19.93
C ARG A 242 33.90 24.08 21.35
N GLU A 243 35.12 23.63 21.61
CA GLU A 243 36.33 23.57 20.76
C GLU A 243 37.20 22.34 21.10
N ALA A 244 38.18 22.03 20.24
CA ALA A 244 39.24 21.03 20.47
C ALA A 244 40.52 21.74 21.02
N PRO A 245 41.68 21.09 21.31
CA PRO A 245 42.06 19.66 21.14
C PRO A 245 42.78 19.04 22.35
N SER A 246 43.25 17.78 22.26
CA SER A 246 44.67 17.38 22.50
C SER A 246 44.89 15.86 22.50
N ASP A 247 45.99 15.42 21.85
CA ASP A 247 46.84 14.24 22.01
C ASP A 247 46.37 12.79 22.35
N ARG A 248 47.22 11.88 21.86
CA ARG A 248 47.24 10.40 21.97
C ARG A 248 48.26 9.99 23.07
N PRO A 249 48.24 8.76 23.67
CA PRO A 249 48.14 7.48 22.96
C PRO A 249 47.30 6.37 23.63
N ALA A 250 47.36 5.18 23.03
CA ALA A 250 46.47 4.05 23.32
C ALA A 250 46.82 3.26 24.59
N VAL A 251 45.78 2.77 25.25
CA VAL A 251 45.85 1.65 26.22
C VAL A 251 44.98 0.53 25.69
N GLN A 252 45.52 -0.69 25.62
CA GLN A 252 44.75 -1.88 25.30
C GLN A 252 43.93 -2.30 26.53
N LEU A 253 42.64 -2.57 26.36
CA LEU A 253 41.86 -3.31 27.34
C LEU A 253 41.01 -4.37 26.64
N ARG A 254 41.18 -5.64 27.05
CA ARG A 254 40.19 -6.68 26.78
C ARG A 254 38.92 -6.36 27.57
N THR A 255 37.77 -6.51 26.92
CA THR A 255 36.49 -6.63 27.63
C THR A 255 35.84 -7.95 27.20
N GLU A 256 35.79 -8.92 28.12
CA GLU A 256 35.09 -10.17 27.90
C GLU A 256 33.58 -9.98 28.01
N THR A 257 32.82 -10.84 27.32
CA THR A 257 31.35 -10.79 27.29
C THR A 257 30.72 -10.97 28.67
N ARG A 258 29.89 -10.01 29.09
CA ARG A 258 28.87 -10.23 30.13
C ARG A 258 27.47 -10.17 29.55
N VAL A 259 26.94 -11.33 29.17
CA VAL A 259 25.49 -11.49 28.93
C VAL A 259 24.78 -11.32 30.27
N ASN A 260 23.77 -10.44 30.31
CA ASN A 260 23.04 -10.10 31.54
C ASN A 260 21.54 -10.38 31.33
N LYS A 261 21.02 -11.47 31.90
CA LYS A 261 19.58 -11.81 31.92
C LYS A 261 19.31 -12.90 32.98
N PRO A 262 18.12 -12.98 33.63
CA PRO A 262 17.14 -11.93 33.98
C PRO A 262 16.92 -11.84 35.51
N ALA A 263 16.55 -10.65 36.00
CA ALA A 263 15.86 -10.53 37.29
C ALA A 263 14.32 -10.58 37.10
N ASP A 264 13.82 -9.85 36.11
CA ASP A 264 12.40 -9.46 36.03
C ASP A 264 11.47 -10.54 35.47
N ASP A 265 11.95 -11.43 34.59
CA ASP A 265 11.18 -12.55 34.00
C ASP A 265 10.43 -13.36 35.08
N ARG A 266 11.00 -13.48 36.29
CA ARG A 266 10.38 -14.21 37.41
C ARG A 266 9.16 -13.48 37.97
N LEU A 267 9.20 -12.16 38.11
CA LEU A 267 8.08 -11.37 38.64
C LEU A 267 6.86 -11.43 37.71
N PHE A 268 7.10 -11.27 36.39
CA PHE A 268 6.04 -11.42 35.39
C PHE A 268 5.49 -12.85 35.33
N THR A 269 6.34 -13.88 35.52
CA THR A 269 5.88 -15.27 35.61
C THR A 269 4.97 -15.51 36.82
N TRP A 270 5.35 -15.03 38.03
CA TRP A 270 4.50 -15.14 39.22
C TRP A 270 3.19 -14.36 39.09
N ALA A 271 3.21 -13.17 38.48
CA ALA A 271 2.01 -12.39 38.21
C ALA A 271 1.04 -13.11 37.26
N ALA A 272 1.55 -13.73 36.18
CA ALA A 272 0.75 -14.52 35.26
C ALA A 272 0.12 -15.75 35.93
N VAL A 273 0.89 -16.48 36.75
CA VAL A 273 0.39 -17.63 37.52
C VAL A 273 -0.71 -17.19 38.51
N GLY A 274 -0.51 -16.09 39.23
CA GLY A 274 -1.52 -15.52 40.12
C GLY A 274 -2.82 -15.14 39.40
N LEU A 275 -2.71 -14.51 38.23
CA LEU A 275 -3.86 -14.12 37.41
C LEU A 275 -4.64 -15.35 36.89
N THR A 276 -3.95 -16.39 36.41
CA THR A 276 -4.63 -17.62 35.95
C THR A 276 -5.36 -18.35 37.09
N LEU A 277 -4.76 -18.44 38.28
CA LEU A 277 -5.42 -19.00 39.46
C LEU A 277 -6.66 -18.18 39.86
N ALA A 278 -6.58 -16.85 39.85
CA ALA A 278 -7.73 -15.99 40.12
C ALA A 278 -8.88 -16.22 39.13
N ILE A 279 -8.58 -16.34 37.84
CA ILE A 279 -9.57 -16.63 36.78
C ILE A 279 -10.22 -18.00 37.01
N VAL A 280 -9.43 -19.05 37.30
CA VAL A 280 -9.96 -20.40 37.59
C VAL A 280 -10.86 -20.40 38.82
N VAL A 281 -10.49 -19.70 39.90
CA VAL A 281 -11.32 -19.57 41.11
C VAL A 281 -12.63 -18.82 40.82
N LEU A 282 -12.61 -17.77 39.99
CA LEU A 282 -13.82 -17.05 39.58
C LEU A 282 -14.73 -17.92 38.70
N LEU A 283 -14.17 -18.72 37.80
CA LEU A 283 -14.93 -19.67 36.97
C LEU A 283 -15.55 -20.78 37.82
N LEU A 284 -14.80 -21.37 38.77
CA LEU A 284 -15.33 -22.35 39.72
C LEU A 284 -16.44 -21.75 40.60
N LYS A 285 -16.25 -20.53 41.11
CA LYS A 285 -17.27 -19.83 41.91
C LYS A 285 -18.53 -19.50 41.10
N LYS A 286 -18.38 -19.17 39.81
CA LYS A 286 -19.51 -19.00 38.87
C LYS A 286 -20.21 -20.33 38.59
N PHE A 287 -19.46 -21.41 38.40
CA PHE A 287 -20.00 -22.76 38.16
C PHE A 287 -20.78 -23.29 39.38
N ILE A 288 -20.22 -23.19 40.58
CA ILE A 288 -20.88 -23.58 41.83
C ILE A 288 -22.15 -22.73 42.06
N LYS A 289 -22.10 -21.41 41.78
CA LYS A 289 -23.30 -20.57 41.86
C LYS A 289 -24.37 -21.01 40.84
N ALA A 290 -23.98 -21.42 39.63
CA ALA A 290 -24.91 -21.91 38.62
C ALA A 290 -25.53 -23.28 39.02
N SER A 291 -24.72 -24.24 39.47
CA SER A 291 -25.22 -25.57 39.89
C SER A 291 -26.13 -25.49 41.12
N ALA A 292 -25.88 -24.55 42.04
CA ALA A 292 -26.72 -24.33 43.21
C ALA A 292 -28.13 -23.77 42.90
N HIS A 293 -28.40 -23.33 41.66
CA HIS A 293 -29.76 -22.96 41.22
C HIS A 293 -30.49 -24.10 40.49
N GLY A 294 -29.83 -25.25 40.29
CA GLY A 294 -30.41 -26.40 39.56
C GLY A 294 -31.06 -27.47 40.45
N SER A 295 -31.00 -27.35 41.78
CA SER A 295 -31.38 -28.42 42.72
C SER A 295 -32.68 -28.14 43.50
N VAL A 296 -33.66 -27.49 42.88
CA VAL A 296 -34.97 -27.15 43.49
C VAL A 296 -36.13 -27.51 42.56
N PHE A 297 -36.02 -28.65 41.84
CA PHE A 297 -37.07 -29.10 40.92
C PHE A 297 -37.08 -30.63 40.75
N MET A 298 -37.09 -31.37 41.87
CA MET A 298 -37.14 -32.85 41.83
C MET A 298 -37.69 -33.49 43.12
N ASP A 299 -38.87 -33.07 43.58
CA ASP A 299 -39.67 -33.85 44.56
C ASP A 299 -41.17 -33.46 44.55
N GLU A 300 -41.96 -34.02 43.63
CA GLU A 300 -43.43 -34.17 43.75
C GLU A 300 -43.94 -35.22 42.75
N SER A 301 -44.28 -36.44 43.23
CA SER A 301 -44.98 -37.52 42.51
C SER A 301 -45.48 -38.59 43.48
#